data_AF-A0A8S9WNL7-F1
#
_entry.id   AF-A0A8S9WNL7-F1
#
_cell.length_a   1.000
_cell.length_b   1.000
_cell.length_c   1.000
_cell.angle_alpha   90.00
_cell.angle_beta   90.00
_cell.angle_gamma   90.00
#
_symmetry.space_group_name_H-M   'P 1'
#
loop_
_entity.id
_entity.type
_entity.pdbx_description
1 polymer ?
#
loop_
_entity_poly.entity_id
_entity_poly.type
_entity_poly.pdbx_seq_one_letter_code
_entity_poly.pdbx_strand_id
1 'polypeptide(L)'
;MKVFKLPDSRLPRILGRECLKCNVFWAKNWDSLIDRYGIAINKSEDVQLWSRDFPKALEVVADKYHEQFMSKALVSERHQQYRELRTSPRIVAQILGSGPIWVSKWLFKLRGDILALRSRPYEKEEQTCPMCSANAIEDAFHFTAQCTAYTVVRRKFLGASVICREEYMYLLERAEVSLARYCRVAWQLHVRAIAEYNL
;
A
#
# COMPACT_ATOMS: atom_id res chain seq x y z
N MET A 1 5.16 -25.77 -15.83
CA MET A 1 5.41 -24.85 -16.95
C MET A 1 4.71 -25.37 -18.23
N LYS A 2 3.82 -24.60 -18.87
CA LYS A 2 2.99 -25.11 -19.99
C LYS A 2 3.79 -25.50 -21.24
N VAL A 3 4.96 -24.90 -21.41
CA VAL A 3 5.87 -25.11 -22.57
C VAL A 3 6.33 -26.57 -22.70
N PHE A 4 6.58 -27.28 -21.60
CA PHE A 4 6.99 -28.69 -21.60
C PHE A 4 5.83 -29.69 -21.79
N LYS A 5 4.59 -29.22 -21.95
CA LYS A 5 3.47 -30.10 -22.36
C LYS A 5 3.34 -30.23 -23.88
N LEU A 6 4.07 -29.41 -24.65
CA LEU A 6 4.01 -29.42 -26.11
C LEU A 6 4.79 -30.62 -26.68
N PRO A 7 4.50 -31.06 -27.93
CA PRO A 7 5.33 -32.05 -28.63
C PRO A 7 6.78 -31.60 -28.79
N ASP A 8 7.73 -32.55 -28.85
CA ASP A 8 9.17 -32.28 -28.94
C ASP A 8 9.58 -31.46 -30.17
N SER A 9 8.83 -31.55 -31.27
CA SER A 9 9.08 -30.79 -32.50
C SER A 9 8.69 -29.32 -32.41
N ARG A 10 7.98 -28.90 -31.36
CA ARG A 10 7.51 -27.51 -31.23
C ARG A 10 8.63 -26.61 -30.73
N LEU A 11 8.92 -25.56 -31.50
CA LEU A 11 9.92 -24.55 -31.17
C LEU A 11 9.88 -24.06 -29.71
N PRO A 12 8.72 -23.76 -29.09
CA PRO A 12 8.69 -23.34 -27.69
C PRO A 12 9.29 -24.39 -26.73
N ARG A 13 9.04 -25.69 -26.95
CA ARG A 13 9.60 -26.75 -26.11
C ARG A 13 11.11 -26.86 -26.28
N ILE A 14 11.59 -26.79 -27.52
CA ILE A 14 13.02 -26.78 -27.84
C ILE A 14 13.71 -25.61 -27.13
N LEU A 15 13.16 -24.40 -27.27
CA LEU A 15 13.68 -23.20 -26.60
C LEU A 15 13.62 -23.31 -25.07
N GLY A 16 12.54 -23.89 -24.52
CA GLY A 16 12.41 -24.14 -23.08
C GLY A 16 13.50 -25.06 -22.54
N ARG A 17 13.85 -26.11 -23.29
CA ARG A 17 14.94 -27.04 -22.94
C ARG A 17 16.30 -26.35 -22.95
N GLU A 18 16.60 -25.62 -24.02
CA GLU A 18 17.86 -24.88 -24.13
C GLU A 18 17.97 -23.80 -23.04
N CYS A 19 16.86 -23.15 -22.68
CA CYS A 19 16.85 -22.22 -21.54
C CYS A 19 17.24 -22.89 -20.22
N LEU A 20 16.71 -24.09 -19.94
CA LEU A 20 17.09 -24.87 -18.75
C LEU A 20 18.55 -25.30 -18.79
N LYS A 21 18.96 -25.89 -19.92
CA LYS A 21 20.29 -26.47 -20.11
C LYS A 21 21.39 -25.42 -20.04
N CYS A 22 21.21 -24.29 -20.72
CA CYS A 22 22.16 -23.18 -20.70
C CYS A 22 22.01 -22.28 -19.46
N ASN A 23 20.99 -22.53 -18.63
CA ASN A 23 20.63 -21.73 -17.47
C ASN A 23 20.54 -20.22 -17.77
N VAL A 24 19.70 -19.86 -18.73
CA VAL A 24 19.50 -18.47 -19.20
C VAL A 24 18.07 -17.99 -19.00
N PHE A 25 17.87 -16.68 -19.10
CA PHE A 25 16.55 -16.01 -18.97
C PHE A 25 15.80 -16.45 -17.70
N TRP A 26 14.62 -17.04 -17.87
CA TRP A 26 13.73 -17.42 -16.77
C TRP A 26 14.32 -18.55 -15.91
N ALA A 27 15.16 -19.45 -16.47
CA ALA A 27 15.79 -20.52 -15.70
C ALA A 27 16.83 -19.99 -14.71
N LYS A 28 17.56 -18.94 -15.11
CA LYS A 28 18.50 -18.20 -14.25
C LYS A 28 17.78 -17.40 -13.17
N ASN A 29 16.66 -16.76 -13.53
CA ASN A 29 15.85 -16.00 -12.55
C ASN A 29 15.35 -16.91 -11.42
N TRP A 30 15.06 -18.18 -11.71
CA TRP A 30 14.71 -19.15 -10.67
C TRP A 30 15.85 -19.41 -9.70
N ASP A 31 17.11 -19.49 -10.14
CA ASP A 31 18.25 -19.62 -9.21
C ASP A 31 18.34 -18.42 -8.29
N SER A 32 18.18 -17.21 -8.83
CA SER A 32 18.17 -16.00 -8.00
C SER A 32 17.05 -16.01 -6.96
N LEU A 33 15.89 -16.60 -7.28
CA LEU A 33 14.78 -16.78 -6.33
C LEU A 33 15.08 -17.89 -5.31
N ILE A 34 15.64 -19.01 -5.75
CA ILE A 34 16.07 -20.12 -4.91
C ILE A 34 17.08 -19.63 -3.86
N ASP A 35 18.11 -18.91 -4.30
CA ASP A 35 19.16 -18.38 -3.42
C ASP A 35 18.61 -17.33 -2.46
N ARG A 36 17.83 -16.37 -2.98
CA ARG A 36 17.30 -15.26 -2.17
C ARG A 36 16.29 -15.70 -1.12
N TYR A 37 15.42 -16.65 -1.48
CA TYR A 37 14.30 -17.06 -0.64
C TYR A 37 14.49 -18.45 -0.01
N GLY A 38 15.56 -19.18 -0.33
CA GLY A 38 15.82 -20.52 0.22
C GLY A 38 14.80 -21.56 -0.26
N ILE A 39 14.34 -21.46 -1.51
CA ILE A 39 13.26 -22.28 -2.05
C ILE A 39 13.83 -23.57 -2.64
N ALA A 40 13.23 -24.71 -2.33
CA ALA A 40 13.57 -25.98 -2.99
C ALA A 40 12.66 -26.21 -4.22
N ILE A 41 13.06 -25.68 -5.38
CA ILE A 41 12.43 -26.00 -6.69
C ILE A 41 13.36 -26.88 -7.51
N ASN A 42 12.81 -27.98 -8.03
CA ASN A 42 13.50 -28.77 -9.05
C ASN A 42 13.25 -28.17 -10.45
N LYS A 43 14.28 -27.51 -11.00
CA LYS A 43 14.27 -27.06 -12.40
C LYS A 43 14.42 -28.26 -13.33
N SER A 44 13.30 -28.77 -13.84
CA SER A 44 13.25 -29.92 -14.73
C SER A 44 12.31 -29.68 -15.91
N GLU A 45 12.41 -30.51 -16.95
CA GLU A 45 11.38 -30.61 -17.99
C GLU A 45 10.08 -31.24 -17.44
N ASP A 46 10.17 -31.98 -16.35
CA ASP A 46 9.02 -32.64 -15.74
C ASP A 46 8.04 -31.62 -15.14
N VAL A 47 6.87 -31.54 -15.77
CA VAL A 47 5.80 -30.62 -15.38
C VAL A 47 5.22 -30.96 -14.01
N GLN A 48 5.27 -32.23 -13.59
CA GLN A 48 4.74 -32.66 -12.29
C GLN A 48 5.58 -32.13 -11.13
N LEU A 49 6.91 -32.11 -11.29
CA LEU A 49 7.82 -31.50 -10.31
C LEU A 49 7.51 -30.01 -10.12
N TRP A 50 7.32 -29.28 -11.21
CA TRP A 50 6.90 -27.87 -11.14
C TRP A 50 5.54 -27.71 -10.46
N SER A 51 4.55 -28.52 -10.80
CA SER A 51 3.22 -28.45 -10.21
C SER A 51 3.21 -28.73 -8.71
N ARG A 52 4.12 -29.59 -8.22
CA ARG A 52 4.29 -29.91 -6.80
C ARG A 52 5.08 -28.82 -6.05
N ASP A 53 6.17 -28.32 -6.63
CA ASP A 53 7.12 -27.46 -5.94
C ASP A 53 6.70 -25.97 -6.00
N PHE A 54 6.01 -25.55 -7.07
CA PHE A 54 5.65 -24.15 -7.30
C PHE A 54 4.68 -23.56 -6.27
N PRO A 55 3.60 -24.24 -5.82
CA PRO A 55 2.75 -23.71 -4.75
C PRO A 55 3.51 -23.46 -3.45
N LYS A 56 4.36 -24.41 -3.04
CA LYS A 56 5.21 -24.28 -1.84
C LYS A 56 6.20 -23.13 -1.96
N ALA A 57 6.79 -22.97 -3.14
CA ALA A 57 7.66 -21.84 -3.42
C ALA A 57 6.94 -20.50 -3.31
N LEU A 58 5.72 -20.41 -3.83
CA LEU A 58 4.90 -19.20 -3.70
C LEU A 58 4.56 -18.89 -2.24
N GLU A 59 4.24 -19.89 -1.44
CA GLU A 59 4.01 -19.72 0.01
C GLU A 59 5.25 -19.16 0.69
N VAL A 60 6.43 -19.76 0.49
CA VAL A 60 7.70 -19.28 1.07
C VAL A 60 8.02 -17.85 0.63
N VAL A 61 7.80 -17.52 -0.65
CA VAL A 61 8.01 -16.16 -1.16
C VAL A 61 7.04 -15.20 -0.51
N ALA A 62 5.75 -15.55 -0.43
CA ALA A 62 4.72 -14.72 0.17
C ALA A 62 5.03 -14.43 1.65
N ASP A 63 5.42 -15.46 2.41
CA ASP A 63 5.78 -15.34 3.82
C ASP A 63 7.02 -14.44 4.00
N LYS A 64 8.08 -14.65 3.21
CA LYS A 64 9.27 -13.78 3.27
C LYS A 64 8.98 -12.34 2.86
N TYR A 65 8.11 -12.11 1.88
CA TYR A 65 7.66 -10.76 1.54
C TYR A 65 6.88 -10.14 2.70
N HIS A 66 5.96 -10.90 3.29
CA HIS A 66 5.20 -10.46 4.45
C HIS A 66 6.15 -10.06 5.60
N GLU A 67 7.09 -10.91 5.97
CA GLU A 67 8.12 -10.63 6.97
C GLU A 67 8.94 -9.38 6.63
N GLN A 68 9.39 -9.23 5.38
CA GLN A 68 10.15 -8.05 4.94
C GLN A 68 9.34 -6.76 5.07
N PHE A 69 8.07 -6.77 4.65
CA PHE A 69 7.21 -5.60 4.78
C PHE A 69 6.88 -5.31 6.23
N MET A 70 6.65 -6.33 7.05
CA MET A 70 6.43 -6.20 8.49
C MET A 70 7.65 -5.63 9.20
N SER A 71 8.85 -6.11 8.86
CA SER A 71 10.12 -5.60 9.37
C SER A 71 10.31 -4.12 9.00
N LYS A 72 10.12 -3.77 7.72
CA LYS A 72 10.18 -2.36 7.26
C LYS A 72 9.16 -1.48 7.98
N ALA A 73 7.94 -1.99 8.19
CA ALA A 73 6.92 -1.27 8.93
C ALA A 73 7.28 -1.09 10.42
N LEU A 74 7.91 -2.08 11.05
CA LEU A 74 8.38 -2.04 12.44
C LEU A 74 9.43 -0.97 12.65
N VAL A 75 10.41 -0.88 11.74
CA VAL A 75 11.53 0.06 11.86
C VAL A 75 11.26 1.43 11.23
N SER A 76 10.10 1.62 10.59
CA SER A 76 9.77 2.89 9.96
C SER A 76 9.59 4.00 11.01
N GLU A 77 10.49 4.97 11.01
CA GLU A 77 10.37 6.20 11.80
C GLU A 77 9.37 7.18 11.15
N ARG A 78 9.21 7.07 9.82
CA ARG A 78 8.52 8.06 8.98
C ARG A 78 7.02 7.82 8.82
N HIS A 79 6.51 6.67 9.29
CA HIS A 79 5.09 6.30 9.16
C HIS A 79 4.49 6.01 10.55
N GLN A 80 4.52 7.01 11.44
CA GLN A 80 4.03 6.89 12.82
C GLN A 80 2.57 6.45 12.88
N GLN A 81 1.71 7.06 12.06
CA GLN A 81 0.30 6.72 11.99
C GLN A 81 0.08 5.24 11.64
N TYR A 82 0.79 4.73 10.62
CA TYR A 82 0.69 3.31 10.26
C TYR A 82 1.13 2.39 11.40
N ARG A 83 2.21 2.76 12.10
CA ARG A 83 2.73 1.99 13.24
C ARG A 83 1.76 1.92 14.41
N GLU A 84 1.11 3.03 14.74
CA GLU A 84 0.11 3.10 15.81
C GLU A 84 -1.14 2.29 15.45
N LEU A 85 -1.52 2.27 14.17
CA LEU A 85 -2.76 1.64 13.70
C LEU A 85 -2.65 0.16 13.36
N ARG A 86 -1.44 -0.39 13.27
CA ARG A 86 -1.23 -1.80 12.88
C ARG A 86 -1.81 -2.82 13.86
N THR A 87 -1.98 -2.43 15.13
CA THR A 87 -2.42 -3.32 16.21
C THR A 87 -3.90 -3.62 16.16
N SER A 88 -4.68 -2.84 15.40
CA SER A 88 -6.13 -2.97 15.27
C SER A 88 -6.49 -4.23 14.46
N PRO A 89 -6.91 -5.34 15.11
CA PRO A 89 -7.28 -6.55 14.40
C PRO A 89 -8.58 -6.29 13.63
N ARG A 90 -8.71 -6.84 12.43
CA ARG A 90 -9.93 -6.78 11.59
C ARG A 90 -10.23 -5.43 10.92
N ILE A 91 -9.37 -4.43 11.03
CA ILE A 91 -9.62 -3.12 10.38
C ILE A 91 -9.84 -3.23 8.87
N VAL A 92 -9.14 -4.13 8.17
CA VAL A 92 -9.34 -4.34 6.73
C VAL A 92 -10.78 -4.79 6.44
N ALA A 93 -11.28 -5.76 7.20
CA ALA A 93 -12.66 -6.23 7.07
C ALA A 93 -13.66 -5.09 7.38
N GLN A 94 -13.37 -4.26 8.38
CA GLN A 94 -14.20 -3.11 8.73
C GLN A 94 -14.20 -2.04 7.63
N ILE A 95 -13.05 -1.70 7.06
CA ILE A 95 -12.94 -0.74 5.94
C ILE A 95 -13.67 -1.27 4.70
N LEU A 96 -13.57 -2.57 4.41
CA LEU A 96 -14.28 -3.18 3.28
C LEU A 96 -15.79 -3.31 3.54
N GLY A 97 -16.20 -3.48 4.80
CA GLY A 97 -17.60 -3.51 5.23
C GLY A 97 -18.25 -2.14 5.42
N SER A 98 -17.46 -1.06 5.44
CA SER A 98 -17.94 0.30 5.72
C SER A 98 -18.86 0.88 4.63
N GLY A 99 -18.91 0.29 3.44
CA GLY A 99 -19.80 0.71 2.37
C GLY A 99 -19.22 0.50 0.97
N PRO A 100 -19.57 1.37 0.00
CA PRO A 100 -19.09 1.24 -1.37
C PRO A 100 -17.58 1.40 -1.48
N ILE A 101 -16.99 0.84 -2.54
CA ILE A 101 -15.53 0.84 -2.78
C ILE A 101 -14.86 2.22 -2.68
N TRP A 102 -15.57 3.30 -3.02
CA TRP A 102 -15.02 4.66 -2.92
C TRP A 102 -14.76 5.08 -1.46
N VAL A 103 -15.55 4.58 -0.50
CA VAL A 103 -15.36 4.79 0.94
C VAL A 103 -14.06 4.12 1.35
N SER A 104 -13.93 2.83 1.05
CA SER A 104 -12.73 2.04 1.38
C SER A 104 -11.46 2.67 0.80
N LYS A 105 -11.51 3.18 -0.44
CA LYS A 105 -10.37 3.90 -1.05
C LYS A 105 -9.91 5.09 -0.21
N TRP A 106 -10.82 5.93 0.29
CA TRP A 106 -10.45 7.07 1.12
C TRP A 106 -9.92 6.66 2.48
N LEU A 107 -10.55 5.67 3.11
CA LEU A 107 -10.14 5.18 4.42
C LEU A 107 -8.75 4.53 4.37
N PHE A 108 -8.47 3.71 3.34
CA PHE A 108 -7.12 3.19 3.12
C PHE A 108 -6.11 4.30 2.87
N LYS A 109 -6.47 5.30 2.06
CA LYS A 109 -5.58 6.42 1.78
C LYS A 109 -5.21 7.21 3.02
N LEU A 110 -6.22 7.56 3.81
CA LEU A 110 -6.04 8.30 5.03
C LEU A 110 -5.24 7.48 6.03
N ARG A 111 -5.62 6.22 6.30
CA ARG A 111 -4.94 5.33 7.26
C ARG A 111 -3.48 5.06 6.91
N GLY A 112 -3.18 4.93 5.62
CA GLY A 112 -1.83 4.73 5.13
C GLY A 112 -0.97 5.99 5.08
N ASP A 113 -1.55 7.17 5.39
CA ASP A 113 -0.89 8.47 5.18
C ASP A 113 -0.38 8.63 3.73
N ILE A 114 -1.21 8.19 2.77
CA ILE A 114 -0.92 8.22 1.32
C ILE A 114 -1.85 9.18 0.57
N LEU A 115 -2.34 10.20 1.28
CA LEU A 115 -3.02 11.32 0.64
C LEU A 115 -1.99 12.11 -0.17
N ALA A 116 -2.41 12.64 -1.33
CA ALA A 116 -1.57 13.51 -2.15
C ALA A 116 -1.54 14.93 -1.54
N LEU A 117 -0.90 15.03 -0.37
CA LEU A 117 -0.59 16.26 0.36
C LEU A 117 0.90 16.59 0.19
N ARG A 118 1.35 17.76 0.68
CA ARG A 118 2.76 18.15 0.59
C ARG A 118 3.70 17.32 1.47
N SER A 119 3.25 16.87 2.65
CA SER A 119 4.11 16.02 3.48
C SER A 119 4.32 14.67 2.80
N ARG A 120 5.56 14.42 2.39
CA ARG A 120 5.97 13.12 1.86
C ARG A 120 7.18 12.63 2.63
N PRO A 121 7.12 11.44 3.24
CA PRO A 121 8.19 10.98 4.12
C PRO A 121 9.54 10.80 3.40
N TYR A 122 9.60 10.81 2.07
CA TYR A 122 10.81 10.61 1.28
C TYR A 122 11.32 11.88 0.57
N GLU A 123 10.63 13.02 0.67
CA GLU A 123 11.05 14.28 0.03
C GLU A 123 11.60 15.27 1.07
N LYS A 124 12.62 16.06 0.68
CA LYS A 124 13.25 17.10 1.52
C LYS A 124 12.67 18.50 1.30
N GLU A 125 11.64 18.62 0.45
CA GLU A 125 11.04 19.88 0.07
C GLU A 125 10.18 20.48 1.19
N GLU A 126 9.68 21.69 0.95
CA GLU A 126 8.79 22.40 1.88
C GLU A 126 7.46 21.64 2.05
N GLN A 127 7.29 21.07 3.25
CA GLN A 127 6.13 20.24 3.62
C GLN A 127 5.03 21.03 4.34
N THR A 128 5.15 22.35 4.40
CA THR A 128 4.19 23.21 5.10
C THR A 128 2.84 23.21 4.38
N CYS A 129 1.76 23.30 5.13
CA CYS A 129 0.42 23.34 4.57
C CYS A 129 0.17 24.67 3.87
N PRO A 130 -0.08 24.68 2.54
CA PRO A 130 -0.36 25.92 1.81
C PRO A 130 -1.75 26.49 2.12
N MET A 131 -2.62 25.67 2.71
CA MET A 131 -4.03 26.02 2.90
C MET A 131 -4.28 26.85 4.16
N CYS A 132 -3.33 26.89 5.09
CA CYS A 132 -3.50 27.61 6.35
C CYS A 132 -2.24 28.37 6.76
N SER A 133 -2.42 29.42 7.57
CA SER A 133 -1.32 30.26 8.07
C SER A 133 -0.61 29.68 9.29
N ALA A 134 -0.82 28.40 9.62
CA ALA A 134 -0.25 27.78 10.82
C ALA A 134 1.19 27.29 10.65
N ASN A 135 1.74 27.32 9.42
CA ASN A 135 3.06 26.78 9.08
C ASN A 135 3.29 25.33 9.57
N ALA A 136 2.21 24.56 9.74
CA ALA A 136 2.26 23.17 10.15
C ALA A 136 2.56 22.27 8.95
N ILE A 137 3.15 21.10 9.21
CA ILE A 137 3.38 20.08 8.20
C ILE A 137 2.03 19.58 7.66
N GLU A 138 1.90 19.49 6.34
CA GLU A 138 0.69 19.01 5.69
C GLU A 138 0.63 17.48 5.59
N ASP A 139 0.51 16.83 6.75
CA ASP A 139 0.27 15.40 6.82
C ASP A 139 -1.24 15.07 6.95
N ALA A 140 -1.59 13.79 6.94
CA ALA A 140 -2.97 13.34 7.10
C ALA A 140 -3.63 13.83 8.40
N PHE A 141 -2.86 13.96 9.49
CA PHE A 141 -3.35 14.44 10.77
C PHE A 141 -3.68 15.92 10.70
N HIS A 142 -2.78 16.77 10.24
CA HIS A 142 -3.02 18.20 10.06
C HIS A 142 -4.21 18.44 9.13
N PHE A 143 -4.21 17.80 7.95
CA PHE A 143 -5.31 17.85 6.99
C PHE A 143 -6.65 17.56 7.67
N THR A 144 -6.76 16.42 8.37
CA THR A 144 -8.03 15.94 8.92
C THR A 144 -8.44 16.64 10.21
N ALA A 145 -7.50 16.96 11.08
CA ALA A 145 -7.77 17.28 12.49
C ALA A 145 -7.55 18.76 12.84
N GLN A 146 -6.60 19.45 12.19
CA GLN A 146 -6.12 20.77 12.67
C GLN A 146 -6.21 21.90 11.65
N CYS A 147 -6.07 21.62 10.36
CA CYS A 147 -5.97 22.63 9.31
C CYS A 147 -7.20 23.55 9.29
N THR A 148 -7.00 24.85 9.51
CA THR A 148 -8.09 25.82 9.68
C THR A 148 -8.93 26.00 8.41
N ALA A 149 -8.34 25.78 7.22
CA ALA A 149 -9.01 25.81 5.92
C ALA A 149 -10.20 24.85 5.84
N TYR A 150 -10.12 23.71 6.53
CA TYR A 150 -11.16 22.68 6.47
C TYR A 150 -12.13 22.72 7.63
N THR A 151 -12.10 23.73 8.49
CA THR A 151 -12.92 23.79 9.73
C THR A 151 -14.41 23.57 9.44
N VAL A 152 -14.95 24.22 8.41
CA VAL A 152 -16.38 24.10 8.05
C VAL A 152 -16.71 22.69 7.57
N VAL A 153 -15.84 22.10 6.75
CA VAL A 153 -16.00 20.72 6.25
C VAL A 153 -15.87 19.72 7.39
N ARG A 154 -14.91 19.94 8.30
CA ARG A 154 -14.67 19.11 9.48
C ARG A 154 -15.86 19.11 10.41
N ARG A 155 -16.41 20.28 10.76
CA ARG A 155 -17.64 20.38 11.56
C ARG A 155 -18.81 19.67 10.90
N LYS A 156 -18.99 19.82 9.58
CA LYS A 156 -20.10 19.22 8.84
C LYS A 156 -20.09 17.69 8.87
N PHE A 157 -18.92 17.06 8.75
CA PHE A 157 -18.82 15.61 8.60
C PHE A 157 -18.35 14.89 9.87
N LEU A 158 -17.51 15.52 10.69
CA LEU A 158 -16.88 14.94 11.88
C LEU A 158 -17.38 15.59 13.19
N GLY A 159 -18.22 16.63 13.12
CA GLY A 159 -18.82 17.27 14.29
C GLY A 159 -17.88 18.20 15.08
N ALA A 160 -16.61 18.32 14.71
CA ALA A 160 -15.60 19.08 15.44
C ALA A 160 -14.84 20.08 14.56
N SER A 161 -14.42 21.21 15.13
CA SER A 161 -13.53 22.18 14.46
C SER A 161 -12.06 21.82 14.55
N VAL A 162 -11.67 21.17 15.64
CA VAL A 162 -10.32 20.68 15.91
C VAL A 162 -10.50 19.31 16.55
N ILE A 163 -9.63 18.37 16.19
CA ILE A 163 -9.65 16.99 16.68
C ILE A 163 -8.27 16.73 17.28
N CYS A 164 -8.20 16.15 18.49
CA CYS A 164 -6.92 15.80 19.10
C CYS A 164 -6.35 14.51 18.47
N ARG A 165 -5.12 14.12 18.82
CA ARG A 165 -4.49 12.93 18.24
C ARG A 165 -5.28 11.67 18.59
N GLU A 166 -5.71 11.53 19.84
CA GLU A 166 -6.45 10.38 20.34
C GLU A 166 -7.79 10.20 19.60
N GLU A 167 -8.55 11.28 19.44
CA GLU A 167 -9.81 11.29 18.68
C GLU A 167 -9.58 10.99 17.20
N TYR A 168 -8.51 11.52 16.61
CA TYR A 168 -8.14 11.23 15.23
C TYR A 168 -7.85 9.74 15.03
N MET A 169 -7.08 9.13 15.93
CA MET A 169 -6.79 7.70 15.87
C MET A 169 -8.05 6.87 16.03
N TYR A 170 -8.95 7.26 16.94
CA TYR A 170 -10.26 6.64 17.11
C TYR A 170 -11.11 6.69 15.83
N LEU A 171 -11.12 7.82 15.11
CA LEU A 171 -11.82 7.94 13.83
C LEU A 171 -11.25 7.00 12.77
N LEU A 172 -9.93 6.84 12.71
CA LEU A 172 -9.27 5.93 11.78
C LEU A 172 -9.57 4.45 12.07
N GLU A 173 -9.78 4.09 13.34
CA GLU A 173 -10.18 2.75 13.75
C GLU A 173 -11.65 2.46 13.46
N ARG A 174 -12.54 3.44 13.60
CA ARG A 174 -13.97 3.23 13.30
C ARG A 174 -14.28 3.12 11.82
N ALA A 175 -13.41 3.67 10.96
CA ALA A 175 -13.53 3.53 9.51
C ALA A 175 -14.91 3.96 8.98
N GLU A 176 -15.43 5.09 9.48
CA GLU A 176 -16.79 5.53 9.19
C GLU A 176 -16.93 6.22 7.82
N VAL A 177 -18.12 6.13 7.23
CA VAL A 177 -18.45 6.79 5.95
C VAL A 177 -18.34 8.31 6.04
N SER A 178 -18.62 8.89 7.21
CA SER A 178 -18.46 10.33 7.52
C SER A 178 -17.03 10.81 7.25
N LEU A 179 -16.03 10.03 7.68
CA LEU A 179 -14.62 10.31 7.46
C LEU A 179 -14.25 10.27 5.98
N ALA A 180 -14.73 9.27 5.24
CA ALA A 180 -14.51 9.21 3.79
C ALA A 180 -15.17 10.39 3.05
N ARG A 181 -16.36 10.84 3.49
CA ARG A 181 -17.04 12.02 2.93
C ARG A 181 -16.25 13.30 3.22
N TYR A 182 -15.74 13.45 4.44
CA TYR A 182 -14.83 14.53 4.80
C TYR A 182 -13.63 14.56 3.87
N CYS A 183 -12.89 13.45 3.75
CA CYS A 183 -11.68 13.39 2.91
C CYS A 183 -11.97 13.76 1.47
N ARG A 184 -13.07 13.24 0.91
CA ARG A 184 -13.47 13.54 -0.47
C ARG A 184 -13.70 15.03 -0.69
N VAL A 185 -14.46 15.69 0.19
CA VAL A 185 -14.81 17.12 0.03
C VAL A 185 -13.60 18.01 0.33
N ALA A 186 -12.91 17.76 1.44
CA ALA A 186 -11.73 18.55 1.83
C ALA A 186 -10.61 18.44 0.78
N TRP A 187 -10.37 17.25 0.23
CA TRP A 187 -9.35 17.07 -0.82
C TRP A 187 -9.75 17.72 -2.15
N GLN A 188 -11.04 17.73 -2.50
CA GLN A 188 -11.50 18.49 -3.67
C GLN A 188 -11.27 19.99 -3.51
N LEU A 189 -11.47 20.54 -2.31
CA LEU A 189 -11.17 21.94 -2.00
C LEU A 189 -9.66 22.21 -2.08
N HIS A 190 -8.85 21.31 -1.51
CA HIS A 190 -7.38 21.38 -1.56
C HIS A 190 -6.89 21.48 -3.02
N VAL A 191 -7.27 20.53 -3.87
CA VAL A 191 -6.82 20.49 -5.27
C VAL A 191 -7.28 21.72 -6.04
N ARG A 192 -8.51 22.19 -5.83
CA ARG A 192 -9.01 23.40 -6.47
C ARG A 192 -8.24 24.64 -6.02
N ALA A 193 -8.02 24.79 -4.72
CA ALA A 193 -7.29 25.94 -4.20
C ALA A 193 -5.84 25.96 -4.71
N ILE A 194 -5.15 24.82 -4.71
CA ILE A 194 -3.79 24.73 -5.27
C ILE A 194 -3.79 25.15 -6.74
N ALA A 195 -4.73 24.65 -7.54
CA ALA A 195 -4.80 24.98 -8.96
C ALA A 195 -5.21 26.45 -9.23
N GLU A 196 -6.13 27.00 -8.44
CA GLU A 196 -6.65 28.37 -8.61
C GLU A 196 -5.66 29.43 -8.14
N TYR A 197 -4.94 29.17 -7.05
CA TYR A 197 -4.06 30.15 -6.40
C TYR A 197 -2.57 29.89 -6.63
N ASN A 198 -2.20 28.88 -7.45
CA ASN A 198 -0.81 28.45 -7.71
C ASN A 198 0.00 28.26 -6.42
N LEU A 199 -0.62 27.59 -5.44
CA LEU A 199 -0.01 27.29 -4.15
C LEU A 199 0.93 26.09 -4.22
#